data_AF-A0A9W5MYP2-F1
#
_entry.id   AF-A0A9W5MYP2-F1
#
_cell.length_a   1.000
_cell.length_b   1.000
_cell.length_c   1.000
_cell.angle_alpha   90.00
_cell.angle_beta   90.00
_cell.angle_gamma   90.00
#
_symmetry.space_group_name_H-M   'P 1'
#
loop_
_entity.id
_entity.type
_entity.pdbx_description
1 polymer ?
#
loop_
_entity_poly.entity_id
_entity_poly.type
_entity_poly.pdbx_seq_one_letter_code
_entity_poly.pdbx_strand_id
1 'polypeptide(L)'
;MFSFFTVKAKNTKEKVLLEIDELEKVLKLSKKLTNKQIGRLAKYLRKHPPAERYNLIYADIQQALATDETIPSDFNVKSIQVEMRIAKFRAGEMVSREKSKKAGITHVSITFTPDMEYCETAQQYRKKYDGKVVKLGSAPIFPLITCYNCNNCTRFVLVKPLIKGWDY
;
A
#
# COMPACT_ATOMS: atom_id res chain seq x y z
N MET A 1 34.60 -9.01 0.73
CA MET A 1 33.63 -9.87 1.43
C MET A 1 32.37 -9.05 1.64
N PHE A 2 31.36 -9.22 0.78
CA PHE A 2 30.12 -8.43 0.85
C PHE A 2 29.32 -8.90 2.08
N SER A 3 29.33 -8.09 3.13
CA SER A 3 28.42 -8.26 4.26
C SER A 3 27.00 -8.03 3.73
N PHE A 4 26.27 -9.13 3.50
CA PHE A 4 24.83 -9.13 3.34
C PHE A 4 24.25 -8.66 4.69
N PHE A 5 24.15 -7.34 4.84
CA PHE A 5 23.42 -6.74 5.94
C PHE A 5 22.01 -7.30 5.89
N THR A 6 21.77 -8.23 6.80
CA THR A 6 20.46 -8.61 7.32
C THR A 6 19.59 -7.36 7.32
N VAL A 7 18.70 -7.26 6.34
CA VAL A 7 17.60 -6.29 6.40
C VAL A 7 16.80 -6.75 7.60
N LYS A 8 17.13 -6.17 8.76
CA LYS A 8 16.72 -6.63 10.10
C LYS A 8 15.22 -6.88 10.11
N ALA A 9 14.81 -7.97 10.76
CA ALA A 9 13.42 -8.30 11.11
C ALA A 9 12.63 -7.15 11.80
N LYS A 10 13.32 -6.07 12.20
CA LYS A 10 12.71 -4.83 12.69
C LYS A 10 11.87 -4.12 11.63
N ASN A 11 12.29 -4.13 10.36
CA ASN A 11 11.58 -3.46 9.27
C ASN A 11 10.49 -4.35 8.61
N THR A 12 10.61 -5.69 8.70
CA THR A 12 9.58 -6.62 8.17
C THR A 12 8.26 -6.45 8.90
N LYS A 13 8.32 -6.50 10.24
CA LYS A 13 7.14 -6.42 11.10
C LYS A 13 6.43 -5.07 10.95
N GLU A 14 7.18 -3.98 10.92
CA GLU A 14 6.61 -2.63 10.75
C GLU A 14 5.87 -2.49 9.42
N LYS A 15 6.47 -2.94 8.31
CA LYS A 15 5.81 -2.92 7.00
C LYS A 15 4.55 -3.77 6.99
N VAL A 16 4.59 -4.97 7.58
CA VAL A 16 3.42 -5.87 7.63
C VAL A 16 2.28 -5.25 8.44
N LEU A 17 2.58 -4.57 9.55
CA LEU A 17 1.55 -3.84 10.32
C LEU A 17 0.92 -2.71 9.50
N LEU A 18 1.74 -1.93 8.78
CA LEU A 18 1.24 -0.91 7.85
C LEU A 18 0.39 -1.53 6.73
N GLU A 19 0.79 -2.69 6.22
CA GLU A 19 0.03 -3.42 5.20
C GLU A 19 -1.33 -3.89 5.74
N ILE A 20 -1.40 -4.37 6.99
CA ILE A 20 -2.67 -4.72 7.63
C ILE A 20 -3.57 -3.48 7.79
N ASP A 21 -3.01 -2.35 8.21
CA ASP A 21 -3.76 -1.10 8.38
C ASP A 21 -4.31 -0.57 7.05
N GLU A 22 -3.52 -0.65 5.98
CA GLU A 22 -3.98 -0.28 4.64
C GLU A 22 -5.00 -1.29 4.10
N LEU A 23 -4.82 -2.59 4.34
CA LEU A 23 -5.79 -3.62 3.95
C LEU A 23 -7.15 -3.38 4.61
N GLU A 24 -7.17 -3.04 5.90
CA GLU A 24 -8.40 -2.69 6.63
C GLU A 24 -9.11 -1.50 5.96
N LYS A 25 -8.39 -0.44 5.57
CA LYS A 25 -8.98 0.74 4.91
C LYS A 25 -9.56 0.39 3.54
N VAL A 26 -8.83 -0.36 2.72
CA VAL A 26 -9.28 -0.70 1.37
C VAL A 26 -10.45 -1.68 1.41
N LEU A 27 -10.45 -2.66 2.32
CA LEU A 27 -11.57 -3.59 2.49
C LEU A 27 -12.87 -2.87 2.87
N LYS A 28 -12.80 -1.85 3.73
CA LYS A 28 -13.97 -1.01 4.09
C LYS A 28 -14.57 -0.32 2.87
N LEU A 29 -13.75 0.07 1.88
CA LEU A 29 -14.24 0.64 0.62
C LEU A 29 -14.84 -0.42 -0.32
N SER A 30 -14.25 -1.62 -0.35
CA SER A 30 -14.69 -2.70 -1.26
C SER A 30 -16.10 -3.23 -0.95
N LYS A 31 -16.56 -3.09 0.30
CA LYS A 31 -17.81 -3.64 0.83
C LYS A 31 -17.96 -5.17 0.66
N LYS A 32 -16.87 -5.90 0.38
CA LYS A 32 -16.86 -7.37 0.27
C LYS A 32 -17.00 -8.07 1.62
N LEU A 33 -16.68 -7.37 2.70
CA LEU A 33 -16.80 -7.82 4.08
C LEU A 33 -17.47 -6.72 4.91
N THR A 34 -18.19 -7.11 5.95
CA THR A 34 -18.73 -6.17 6.94
C THR A 34 -17.60 -5.56 7.77
N ASN A 35 -17.83 -4.36 8.33
CA ASN A 35 -16.86 -3.71 9.21
C ASN A 35 -16.44 -4.59 10.40
N LYS A 36 -17.35 -5.43 10.91
CA LYS A 36 -17.08 -6.36 12.01
C LYS A 36 -16.13 -7.48 11.59
N GLN A 37 -16.38 -8.11 10.44
CA GLN A 37 -15.50 -9.13 9.87
C GLN A 37 -14.11 -8.55 9.55
N ILE A 38 -14.05 -7.35 8.97
CA ILE A 38 -12.79 -6.65 8.68
C ILE A 38 -12.01 -6.40 9.98
N GLY A 39 -12.67 -5.92 11.04
CA GLY A 39 -12.03 -5.69 12.34
C GLY A 39 -11.47 -6.97 12.96
N ARG A 40 -12.18 -8.10 12.84
CA ARG A 40 -11.72 -9.41 13.31
C ARG A 40 -10.53 -9.92 12.51
N LEU A 41 -10.60 -9.86 11.18
CA LEU A 41 -9.49 -10.16 10.28
C LEU A 41 -8.23 -9.37 10.65
N ALA A 42 -8.34 -8.04 10.75
CA ALA A 42 -7.20 -7.19 11.07
C ALA A 42 -6.64 -7.48 12.47
N LYS A 43 -7.50 -7.71 13.47
CA LYS A 43 -7.07 -8.11 14.82
C LYS A 43 -6.31 -9.44 14.80
N TYR A 44 -6.78 -10.43 14.05
CA TYR A 44 -6.11 -11.72 13.92
C TYR A 44 -4.71 -11.56 13.30
N LEU A 45 -4.63 -10.85 12.17
CA LEU A 45 -3.37 -10.65 11.44
C LEU A 45 -2.33 -9.88 12.28
N ARG A 46 -2.75 -8.90 13.09
CA ARG A 46 -1.84 -8.18 14.02
C ARG A 46 -1.33 -9.07 15.15
N LYS A 47 -2.13 -10.04 15.60
CA LYS A 47 -1.74 -11.01 16.64
C LYS A 47 -0.82 -12.11 16.08
N HIS A 48 -1.00 -12.48 14.81
CA HIS A 48 -0.25 -13.52 14.13
C HIS A 48 0.41 -12.98 12.83
N PRO A 49 1.30 -11.98 12.92
CA PRO A 49 1.97 -11.47 11.74
C PRO A 49 2.95 -12.53 11.21
N PRO A 50 3.11 -12.68 9.87
CA PRO A 50 4.07 -13.61 9.31
C PRO A 50 5.50 -13.26 9.76
N ALA A 51 6.18 -14.20 10.42
CA ALA A 51 7.47 -13.95 11.07
C ALA A 51 8.62 -13.68 10.08
N GLU A 52 8.61 -14.33 8.92
CA GLU A 52 9.74 -14.33 7.98
C GLU A 52 9.44 -13.60 6.65
N ARG A 53 8.29 -12.94 6.54
CA ARG A 53 7.85 -12.30 5.28
C ARG A 53 7.65 -10.80 5.43
N TYR A 54 7.92 -10.09 4.34
CA TYR A 54 7.75 -8.64 4.21
C TYR A 54 6.34 -8.22 3.76
N ASN A 55 5.43 -9.17 3.54
CA ASN A 55 4.07 -8.89 3.09
C ASN A 55 3.11 -10.04 3.43
N LEU A 56 1.82 -9.72 3.42
CA LEU A 56 0.76 -10.72 3.51
C LEU A 56 0.66 -11.52 2.20
N ILE A 57 0.22 -12.77 2.31
CA ILE A 57 -0.15 -13.63 1.19
C ILE A 57 -1.56 -14.19 1.41
N TYR A 58 -2.15 -14.79 0.37
CA TYR A 58 -3.50 -15.33 0.46
C TYR A 58 -3.69 -16.33 1.60
N ALA A 59 -2.69 -17.16 1.88
CA ALA A 59 -2.74 -18.12 2.98
C ALA A 59 -2.94 -17.44 4.35
N ASP A 60 -2.32 -16.26 4.57
CA ASP A 60 -2.48 -15.52 5.83
C ASP A 60 -3.92 -15.04 6.00
N ILE A 61 -4.51 -14.53 4.92
CA ILE A 61 -5.90 -14.08 4.89
C ILE A 61 -6.84 -15.26 5.06
N GLN A 62 -6.61 -16.35 4.32
CA GLN A 62 -7.45 -17.54 4.36
C GLN A 62 -7.46 -18.15 5.77
N GLN A 63 -6.30 -18.24 6.42
CA GLN A 63 -6.20 -18.70 7.80
C GLN A 63 -6.96 -17.78 8.75
N ALA A 64 -6.80 -16.46 8.62
CA ALA A 64 -7.49 -15.51 9.49
C ALA A 64 -9.02 -15.59 9.32
N LEU A 65 -9.50 -15.70 8.08
CA LEU A 65 -10.93 -15.79 7.78
C LEU A 65 -11.54 -17.13 8.22
N ALA A 66 -10.79 -18.23 8.13
CA ALA A 66 -11.24 -19.54 8.60
C ALA A 66 -11.51 -19.60 10.12
N THR A 67 -10.98 -18.65 10.89
CA THR A 67 -11.23 -18.55 12.34
C THR A 67 -12.46 -17.72 12.71
N ASP A 68 -13.14 -17.12 11.73
CA ASP A 68 -14.33 -16.30 11.93
C ASP A 68 -15.55 -16.98 11.31
N GLU A 69 -16.38 -17.60 12.16
CA GLU A 69 -17.62 -18.30 11.78
C GLU A 69 -18.64 -17.40 11.06
N THR A 70 -18.47 -16.08 11.11
CA THR A 70 -19.37 -15.16 10.41
C THR A 70 -18.97 -14.92 8.95
N ILE A 71 -17.82 -15.44 8.50
CA ILE A 71 -17.42 -15.36 7.09
C ILE A 71 -18.26 -16.35 6.27
N PRO A 72 -18.82 -15.93 5.12
CA PRO A 72 -19.53 -16.86 4.24
C PRO A 72 -18.64 -18.05 3.85
N SER A 73 -19.18 -19.27 3.91
CA SER A 73 -18.43 -20.49 3.61
C SER A 73 -17.94 -20.56 2.16
N ASP A 74 -18.61 -19.84 1.25
CA ASP A 74 -18.28 -19.68 -0.16
C ASP A 74 -17.40 -18.45 -0.45
N PHE A 75 -16.94 -17.73 0.58
CA PHE A 75 -16.12 -16.55 0.39
C PHE A 75 -14.78 -16.88 -0.29
N ASN A 76 -14.64 -16.45 -1.53
CA ASN A 76 -13.40 -16.62 -2.27
C ASN A 76 -12.36 -15.58 -1.86
N VAL A 77 -11.30 -15.98 -1.15
CA VAL A 77 -10.19 -15.09 -0.74
C VAL A 77 -9.51 -14.41 -1.94
N LYS A 78 -9.47 -15.05 -3.11
CA LYS A 78 -8.91 -14.41 -4.32
C LYS A 78 -9.74 -13.23 -4.79
N SER A 79 -11.01 -13.13 -4.37
CA SER A 79 -11.85 -11.97 -4.67
C SER A 79 -11.28 -10.67 -4.12
N ILE A 80 -10.46 -10.70 -3.06
CA ILE A 80 -9.84 -9.50 -2.46
C ILE A 80 -8.41 -9.21 -2.98
N GLN A 81 -8.01 -9.79 -4.12
CA GLN A 81 -6.67 -9.63 -4.69
C GLN A 81 -6.25 -8.16 -4.88
N VAL A 82 -7.18 -7.32 -5.30
CA VAL A 82 -6.91 -5.91 -5.60
C VAL A 82 -6.64 -5.13 -4.31
N GLU A 83 -7.41 -5.42 -3.26
CA GLU A 83 -7.28 -4.83 -1.95
C GLU A 83 -5.92 -5.19 -1.33
N MET A 84 -5.54 -6.46 -1.41
CA MET A 84 -4.22 -6.92 -0.97
C MET A 84 -3.09 -6.23 -1.74
N ARG A 85 -3.24 -6.07 -3.06
CA ARG A 85 -2.25 -5.38 -3.90
C ARG A 85 -2.09 -3.92 -3.46
N ILE A 86 -3.20 -3.19 -3.33
CA ILE A 86 -3.19 -1.77 -2.93
C ILE A 86 -2.56 -1.60 -1.56
N ALA A 87 -2.95 -2.43 -0.59
CA ALA A 87 -2.39 -2.40 0.75
C ALA A 87 -0.87 -2.62 0.74
N LYS A 88 -0.39 -3.65 0.03
CA LYS A 88 1.03 -3.97 -0.10
C LYS A 88 1.85 -2.83 -0.71
N PHE A 89 1.36 -2.24 -1.80
CA PHE A 89 2.06 -1.11 -2.45
C PHE A 89 2.13 0.10 -1.53
N ARG A 90 1.00 0.49 -0.94
CA ARG A 90 0.93 1.68 -0.08
C ARG A 90 1.79 1.54 1.17
N ALA A 91 1.79 0.36 1.81
CA ALA A 91 2.69 0.08 2.93
C ALA A 91 4.17 0.16 2.52
N GLY A 92 4.52 -0.35 1.34
CA GLY A 92 5.86 -0.21 0.77
C GLY A 92 6.27 1.25 0.56
N GLU A 93 5.38 2.06 0.00
CA GLU A 93 5.60 3.49 -0.20
C GLU A 93 5.77 4.24 1.13
N MET A 94 4.96 3.93 2.15
CA MET A 94 5.12 4.53 3.48
C MET A 94 6.51 4.27 4.06
N VAL A 95 7.00 3.03 3.99
CA VAL A 95 8.36 2.68 4.42
C VAL A 95 9.43 3.39 3.59
N SER A 96 9.25 3.48 2.27
CA SER A 96 10.15 4.21 1.36
C SER A 96 10.24 5.70 1.70
N ARG A 97 9.11 6.32 2.04
CA ARG A 97 9.05 7.72 2.46
C ARG A 97 9.75 7.97 3.78
N GLU A 98 9.56 7.11 4.77
CA GLU A 98 10.27 7.25 6.05
C GLU A 98 11.78 7.12 5.87
N LYS A 99 12.24 6.23 4.96
CA LYS A 99 13.66 6.18 4.59
C LYS A 99 14.12 7.46 3.89
N SER A 100 13.32 7.99 2.97
CA SER A 100 13.62 9.24 2.26
C SER A 100 13.71 10.43 3.22
N LYS A 101 12.80 10.54 4.19
CA LYS A 101 12.85 11.57 5.24
C LYS A 101 14.13 11.48 6.06
N LYS A 102 14.51 10.27 6.49
CA LYS A 102 15.77 10.02 7.22
C LYS A 102 17.01 10.39 6.41
N ALA A 103 16.93 10.29 5.09
CA ALA A 103 17.98 10.72 4.16
C ALA A 103 17.96 12.23 3.83
N GLY A 104 17.10 13.02 4.48
CA GLY A 104 17.00 14.47 4.25
C GLY A 104 16.22 14.88 3.00
N ILE A 105 15.53 13.94 2.34
CA ILE A 105 14.66 14.26 1.21
C ILE A 105 13.43 15.02 1.70
N THR A 106 13.19 16.18 1.11
CA THR A 106 12.06 17.05 1.47
C THR A 106 11.01 17.18 0.37
N HIS A 107 11.37 16.84 -0.88
CA HIS A 107 10.51 17.00 -2.04
C HIS A 107 10.51 15.76 -2.93
N VAL A 108 9.43 15.62 -3.72
CA VAL A 108 9.25 14.58 -4.73
C VAL A 108 8.69 15.21 -6.00
N SER A 109 8.96 14.59 -7.16
CA SER A 109 8.15 14.79 -8.35
C SER A 109 7.15 13.65 -8.51
N ILE A 110 5.96 13.98 -9.00
CA ILE A 110 4.93 13.00 -9.31
C ILE A 110 4.69 13.08 -10.82
N THR A 111 4.86 11.96 -11.51
CA THR A 111 4.65 11.89 -12.96
C THR A 111 3.64 10.81 -13.28
N PHE A 112 2.68 11.15 -14.14
CA PHE A 112 1.73 10.21 -14.71
C PHE A 112 2.23 9.81 -16.09
N THR A 113 2.26 8.52 -16.38
CA THR A 113 2.66 8.03 -17.70
C THR A 113 1.69 8.60 -18.76
N PRO A 114 2.21 9.23 -19.82
CA PRO A 114 1.39 9.69 -20.94
C PRO A 114 0.54 8.55 -21.54
N ASP A 115 -0.56 8.90 -22.18
CA ASP A 115 -1.42 7.99 -22.96
C ASP A 115 -2.07 6.84 -22.19
N MET A 116 -1.95 6.81 -20.87
CA MET A 116 -2.66 5.87 -20.01
C MET A 116 -4.04 6.40 -19.62
N GLU A 117 -5.04 5.51 -19.66
CA GLU A 117 -6.39 5.82 -19.19
C GLU A 117 -6.46 5.72 -17.66
N TYR A 118 -6.62 6.85 -16.99
CA TYR A 118 -6.81 6.90 -15.54
C TYR A 118 -8.28 7.11 -15.20
N CYS A 119 -8.74 6.53 -14.09
CA CYS A 119 -10.06 6.84 -13.54
C CYS A 119 -10.18 8.32 -13.18
N GLU A 120 -11.41 8.81 -13.06
CA GLU A 120 -11.72 10.21 -12.78
C GLU A 120 -10.93 10.77 -11.58
N THR A 121 -10.89 10.02 -10.47
CA THR A 121 -10.11 10.39 -9.29
C THR A 121 -8.64 10.61 -9.66
N ALA A 122 -8.01 9.67 -10.37
CA ALA A 122 -6.61 9.83 -10.73
C ALA A 122 -6.37 10.92 -11.79
N GLN A 123 -7.35 11.21 -12.66
CA GLN A 123 -7.29 12.36 -13.55
C GLN A 123 -7.26 13.69 -12.77
N GLN A 124 -8.06 13.81 -11.70
CA GLN A 124 -8.01 14.99 -10.82
C GLN A 124 -6.62 15.15 -10.18
N TYR A 125 -6.03 14.06 -9.72
CA TYR A 125 -4.67 14.06 -9.17
C TYR A 125 -3.62 14.35 -10.24
N ARG A 126 -3.77 13.84 -11.46
CA ARG A 126 -2.89 14.14 -12.59
C ARG A 126 -2.85 15.64 -12.87
N LYS A 127 -4.02 16.27 -13.08
CA LYS A 127 -4.12 17.74 -13.28
C LYS A 127 -3.44 18.53 -12.16
N LYS A 128 -3.52 18.03 -10.93
CA LYS A 128 -2.95 18.70 -9.76
C LYS A 128 -1.45 18.50 -9.61
N TYR A 129 -0.91 17.32 -9.91
CA TYR A 129 0.43 16.92 -9.48
C TYR A 129 1.40 16.54 -10.60
N ASP A 130 0.91 16.25 -11.81
CA ASP A 130 1.73 15.77 -12.92
C ASP A 130 2.82 16.78 -13.31
N GLY A 131 4.07 16.33 -13.33
CA GLY A 131 5.25 17.15 -13.61
C GLY A 131 5.62 18.15 -12.51
N LYS A 132 4.91 18.17 -11.36
CA LYS A 132 5.14 19.16 -10.30
C LYS A 132 6.05 18.63 -9.20
N VAL A 133 6.81 19.55 -8.61
CA VAL A 133 7.57 19.34 -7.38
C VAL A 133 6.65 19.57 -6.18
N VAL A 134 6.58 18.59 -5.29
CA VAL A 134 5.68 18.59 -4.13
C VAL A 134 6.48 18.27 -2.88
N LYS A 135 6.16 18.91 -1.75
CA LYS A 135 6.75 18.53 -0.45
C LYS A 135 6.41 17.05 -0.16
N LEU A 136 7.41 16.27 0.23
CA LEU A 136 7.27 14.83 0.50
C LEU A 136 6.14 14.54 1.51
N GLY A 137 5.98 15.38 2.53
CA GLY A 137 4.93 15.25 3.54
C GLY A 137 3.52 15.53 3.04
N SER A 138 3.35 16.29 1.95
CA SER A 138 2.04 16.58 1.36
C SER A 138 1.76 15.78 0.08
N ALA A 139 2.73 15.02 -0.40
CA ALA A 139 2.55 14.16 -1.56
C ALA A 139 1.54 13.03 -1.24
N PRO A 140 0.54 12.77 -2.08
CA PRO A 140 -0.34 11.62 -1.92
C PRO A 140 0.43 10.31 -2.10
N ILE A 141 0.04 9.25 -1.40
CA ILE A 141 0.59 7.91 -1.60
C ILE A 141 -0.20 7.24 -2.72
N PHE A 142 0.49 6.78 -3.76
CA PHE A 142 -0.09 6.00 -4.84
C PHE A 142 0.19 4.49 -4.62
N PRO A 143 -0.70 3.59 -5.07
CA PRO A 143 -2.05 3.87 -5.58
C PRO A 143 -2.92 4.53 -4.51
N LEU A 144 -3.86 5.38 -4.91
CA LEU A 144 -4.87 5.90 -3.98
C LEU A 144 -5.78 4.75 -3.52
N ILE A 145 -6.20 4.75 -2.26
CA ILE A 145 -7.13 3.74 -1.72
C ILE A 145 -8.44 3.72 -2.54
N THR A 146 -8.90 4.91 -2.94
CA THR A 146 -10.12 5.10 -3.75
C THR A 146 -9.96 4.65 -5.20
N CYS A 147 -8.75 4.40 -5.68
CA CYS A 147 -8.49 3.90 -7.03
C CYS A 147 -8.60 2.36 -7.11
N TYR A 148 -9.38 1.74 -6.24
CA TYR A 148 -9.52 0.28 -6.19
C TYR A 148 -10.04 -0.33 -7.51
N ASN A 149 -10.82 0.41 -8.30
CA ASN A 149 -11.26 -0.04 -9.63
C ASN A 149 -10.34 0.41 -10.78
N CYS A 150 -9.22 1.08 -10.49
CA CYS A 150 -8.33 1.63 -11.51
C CYS A 150 -6.95 0.95 -11.48
N ASN A 151 -6.79 -0.04 -12.36
CA ASN A 151 -5.53 -0.77 -12.51
C ASN A 151 -4.35 0.17 -12.83
N ASN A 152 -4.59 1.24 -13.59
CA ASN A 152 -3.52 2.13 -14.04
C ASN A 152 -2.95 3.02 -12.94
N CYS A 153 -3.72 3.31 -11.88
CA CYS A 153 -3.25 4.06 -10.71
C CYS A 153 -2.15 3.36 -9.93
N THR A 154 -2.09 2.03 -10.04
CA THR A 154 -1.09 1.20 -9.34
C THR A 154 0.23 1.08 -10.09
N ARG A 155 0.20 1.27 -11.41
CA ARG A 155 1.33 0.92 -12.30
C ARG A 155 1.99 2.13 -12.96
N PHE A 156 1.23 3.18 -13.22
CA PHE A 156 1.65 4.26 -14.13
C PHE A 156 1.75 5.63 -13.45
N VAL A 157 1.82 5.67 -12.13
CA VAL A 157 2.11 6.89 -11.36
C VAL A 157 3.46 6.70 -10.69
N LEU A 158 4.42 7.56 -11.01
CA LEU A 158 5.79 7.50 -10.51
C LEU A 158 6.03 8.63 -9.52
N VAL A 159 6.53 8.29 -8.34
CA VAL A 159 6.92 9.26 -7.31
C VAL A 159 8.43 9.21 -7.15
N LYS A 160 9.14 10.22 -7.64
CA LYS A 160 10.61 10.28 -7.60
C LYS A 160 11.06 11.22 -6.46
N PRO A 161 11.84 10.74 -5.47
CA PRO A 161 12.55 11.59 -4.52
C PRO A 161 13.45 12.60 -5.23
N LEU A 162 13.48 13.86 -4.74
CA LEU A 162 14.32 14.90 -5.30
C LEU A 162 15.34 15.41 -4.28
N ILE A 163 16.57 15.62 -4.73
CA ILE A 163 17.68 16.16 -3.96
C ILE A 163 17.87 17.63 -4.35
N LYS A 164 17.78 18.52 -3.35
CA LYS A 164 17.99 19.96 -3.54
C LYS A 164 19.41 20.21 -4.06
N GLY A 165 19.54 21.01 -5.11
CA GLY A 165 20.80 21.34 -5.77
C GLY A 165 21.26 20.33 -6.84
N TRP A 166 20.55 19.20 -6.99
CA TRP A 166 20.79 18.23 -8.07
C TRP A 166 19.57 18.11 -8.98
N ASP A 167 18.38 17.94 -8.39
CA ASP A 167 17.13 17.78 -9.13
C ASP A 167 16.32 19.09 -9.24
N TYR A 168 16.49 20.04 -8.31
CA TYR A 168 15.80 21.34 -8.25
C TYR A 168 16.48 22.33 -7.30
#